data_AF-H6NPQ6-F1
#
_entry.id   AF-H6NPQ6-F1
#
_cell.length_a   1.000
_cell.length_b   1.000
_cell.length_c   1.000
_cell.angle_alpha   90.00
_cell.angle_beta   90.00
_cell.angle_gamma   90.00
#
_symmetry.space_group_name_H-M   'P 1'
#
loop_
_entity.id
_entity.type
_entity.pdbx_description
1 polymer ?
#
loop_
_entity_poly.entity_id
_entity_poly.type
_entity_poly.pdbx_seq_one_letter_code
_entity_poly.pdbx_strand_id
1 'polypeptide(L)'
;MSEEAQSHGWDAIDQAMSKLYGDQEEKHYGTMIPYNLGGPDPLDGISAYKAEQPLPHWHIVTYGFSELYEKESDDAEHSGYGFELTMRLKRGEAEEEPPGWALNLLQNMGRYVFRSGNIFRSGDYLDANGPICLGSDTKLTALAFVEDPELPAMDTPNGQVQFLQMVGITCDELEAMQTWNTLGVLETCEEHMPLYITDLERDSFLQRPAIAEAVQRGMERDGSSTGFLYVDQLGWEPAKKRLLGRTPAVVRLGAKQAGIVGKMLAGRILKGKSLYMSGPDIQVVWEPGEKPGFEEEEDEIRIKLDEASAAELSGKLQPKEGVIVLSSFKGMILHIVPTHIKDQDGNIVSTIG
;
A
#
# COMPACT_ATOMS: atom_id res chain seq x y z
N MET A 1 35.42 26.08 -17.64
CA MET A 1 33.99 26.15 -17.99
C MET A 1 33.52 24.72 -17.88
N SER A 2 32.95 24.34 -16.74
CA SER A 2 32.22 23.07 -16.64
C SER A 2 31.03 23.19 -17.58
N GLU A 3 30.86 22.22 -18.49
CA GLU A 3 29.57 22.05 -19.16
C GLU A 3 28.52 21.91 -18.06
N GLU A 4 27.52 22.79 -18.05
CA GLU A 4 26.30 22.54 -17.27
C GLU A 4 25.74 21.21 -17.78
N ALA A 5 25.62 20.23 -16.89
CA ALA A 5 25.01 18.95 -17.23
C ALA A 5 23.60 19.24 -17.76
N GLN A 6 23.27 18.72 -18.94
CA GLN A 6 21.94 18.92 -19.51
C GLN A 6 20.91 18.22 -18.62
N SER A 7 19.92 18.97 -18.14
CA SER A 7 18.90 18.52 -17.18
C SER A 7 17.57 18.24 -17.85
N HIS A 8 17.57 17.52 -18.98
CA HIS A 8 16.37 17.36 -19.82
C HIS A 8 15.17 16.75 -19.08
N GLY A 9 15.42 15.80 -18.17
CA GLY A 9 14.36 15.21 -17.35
C GLY A 9 13.80 16.20 -16.34
N TRP A 10 14.66 16.99 -15.71
CA TRP A 10 14.27 18.07 -14.80
C TRP A 10 13.43 19.13 -15.52
N ASP A 11 13.91 19.63 -16.65
CA ASP A 11 13.24 20.67 -17.44
C ASP A 11 11.87 20.20 -17.94
N ALA A 12 11.71 18.90 -18.24
CA ALA A 12 10.43 18.32 -18.62
C ALA A 12 9.41 18.34 -17.47
N ILE A 13 9.85 18.03 -16.24
CA ILE A 13 9.00 18.10 -15.04
C ILE A 13 8.62 19.55 -14.76
N ASP A 14 9.57 20.49 -14.79
CA ASP A 14 9.30 21.93 -14.60
C ASP A 14 8.34 22.47 -15.66
N GLN A 15 8.47 22.03 -16.91
CA GLN A 15 7.53 22.38 -17.97
C GLN A 15 6.13 21.80 -17.70
N ALA A 16 6.02 20.60 -17.13
CA ALA A 16 4.73 20.02 -16.77
C ALA A 16 4.08 20.81 -15.61
N MET A 17 4.86 21.18 -14.59
CA MET A 17 4.38 21.97 -13.45
C MET A 17 4.01 23.40 -13.83
N SER A 18 4.78 24.07 -14.69
CA SER A 18 4.45 25.42 -15.18
C SER A 18 3.15 25.47 -15.98
N LYS A 19 2.71 24.37 -16.63
CA LYS A 19 1.38 24.30 -17.25
C LYS A 19 0.25 24.36 -16.22
N LEU A 20 0.48 23.87 -15.00
CA LEU A 20 -0.50 23.91 -13.91
C LEU A 20 -0.45 25.24 -13.14
N TYR A 21 0.76 25.74 -12.86
CA TYR A 21 0.97 26.85 -11.91
C TYR A 21 1.44 28.17 -12.55
N GLY A 22 1.64 28.20 -13.87
CA GLY A 22 2.11 29.38 -14.59
C GLY A 22 3.50 29.82 -14.12
N ASP A 23 3.65 31.12 -13.88
CA ASP A 23 4.89 31.75 -13.43
C ASP A 23 5.07 31.71 -11.90
N GLN A 24 4.32 30.86 -11.17
CA GLN A 24 4.48 30.73 -9.73
C GLN A 24 5.87 30.16 -9.40
N GLU A 25 6.65 30.91 -8.63
CA GLU A 25 7.91 30.43 -8.07
C GLU A 25 7.64 29.32 -7.05
N GLU A 26 8.23 28.15 -7.28
CA GLU A 26 8.10 27.00 -6.41
C GLU A 26 8.91 27.14 -5.13
N LYS A 27 8.48 26.41 -4.09
CA LYS A 27 9.32 26.15 -2.93
C LYS A 27 10.17 24.91 -3.23
N HIS A 28 11.41 25.12 -3.65
CA HIS A 28 12.33 24.04 -4.00
C HIS A 28 13.25 23.65 -2.82
N TYR A 29 13.36 22.34 -2.59
CA TYR A 29 14.20 21.74 -1.56
C TYR A 29 15.12 20.69 -2.19
N GLY A 30 16.38 21.06 -2.40
CA GLY A 30 17.41 20.16 -2.91
C GLY A 30 18.22 19.48 -1.80
N THR A 31 19.02 18.49 -2.18
CA THR A 31 19.94 17.83 -1.24
C THR A 31 21.22 18.65 -1.04
N MET A 32 21.73 18.66 0.19
CA MET A 32 23.03 19.31 0.49
C MET A 32 24.21 18.52 -0.07
N ILE A 33 24.10 17.20 -0.11
CA ILE A 33 25.08 16.28 -0.67
C ILE A 33 24.31 15.33 -1.59
N PRO A 34 24.61 15.32 -2.90
CA PRO A 34 23.98 14.41 -3.84
C PRO A 34 24.12 12.95 -3.42
N TYR A 35 23.10 12.14 -3.73
CA TYR A 35 23.08 10.72 -3.35
C TYR A 35 24.24 9.94 -3.96
N ASN A 36 24.58 10.22 -5.22
CA ASN A 36 25.72 9.60 -5.93
C ASN A 36 27.10 9.92 -5.30
N LEU A 37 27.18 10.95 -4.44
CA LEU A 37 28.36 11.31 -3.65
C LEU A 37 28.30 10.76 -2.21
N GLY A 38 27.34 9.88 -1.92
CA GLY A 38 27.16 9.27 -0.60
C GLY A 38 26.24 10.07 0.34
N GLY A 39 25.44 10.99 -0.20
CA GLY A 39 24.37 11.66 0.54
C GLY A 39 23.30 10.68 1.06
N PRO A 40 22.55 11.03 2.12
CA PRO A 40 21.53 10.16 2.70
C PRO A 40 20.18 10.20 1.97
N ASP A 41 19.99 11.16 1.07
CA ASP A 41 18.73 11.53 0.43
C ASP A 41 18.80 11.24 -1.07
N PRO A 42 18.00 10.31 -1.61
CA PRO A 42 18.08 9.90 -3.01
C PRO A 42 17.33 10.81 -3.97
N LEU A 43 16.38 11.62 -3.49
CA LEU A 43 15.68 12.58 -4.34
C LEU A 43 16.51 13.86 -4.39
N ASP A 44 17.00 14.21 -5.59
CA ASP A 44 17.82 15.39 -5.84
C ASP A 44 17.06 16.68 -5.51
N GLY A 45 15.74 16.68 -5.69
CA GLY A 45 14.88 17.82 -5.42
C GLY A 45 13.45 17.43 -5.04
N ILE A 46 12.81 18.32 -4.28
CA ILE A 46 11.36 18.30 -4.05
C ILE A 46 10.86 19.73 -4.23
N SER A 47 9.89 19.95 -5.13
CA SER A 47 9.26 21.25 -5.35
C SER A 47 7.83 21.24 -4.83
N ALA A 48 7.41 22.33 -4.19
CA ALA A 48 6.04 22.51 -3.72
C ALA A 48 5.41 23.80 -4.27
N TYR A 49 4.17 23.67 -4.73
CA TYR A 49 3.35 24.74 -5.28
C TYR A 49 2.12 24.97 -4.42
N LYS A 50 1.71 26.24 -4.27
CA LYS A 50 0.42 26.57 -3.66
C LYS A 50 -0.68 26.43 -4.71
N ALA A 51 -1.64 25.56 -4.42
CA ALA A 51 -2.86 25.41 -5.19
C ALA A 51 -4.05 25.96 -4.38
N GLU A 52 -4.90 26.74 -5.02
CA GLU A 52 -6.05 27.40 -4.35
C GLU A 52 -7.39 26.69 -4.59
N GLN A 53 -7.43 25.75 -5.55
CA GLN A 53 -8.62 25.00 -5.95
C GLN A 53 -8.31 23.51 -5.94
N PRO A 54 -9.26 22.63 -5.58
CA PRO A 54 -10.63 22.92 -5.10
C PRO A 54 -10.68 23.51 -3.68
N LEU A 55 -9.57 23.43 -2.94
CA LEU A 55 -9.34 24.08 -1.66
C LEU A 55 -7.84 24.35 -1.50
N PRO A 56 -7.41 25.28 -0.62
CA PRO A 56 -5.99 25.57 -0.41
C PRO A 56 -5.19 24.31 -0.03
N HIS A 57 -4.23 23.94 -0.86
CA HIS A 57 -3.35 22.80 -0.63
C HIS A 57 -1.96 23.04 -1.21
N TRP A 58 -0.99 22.27 -0.73
CA TRP A 58 0.30 22.08 -1.37
C TRP A 58 0.18 20.99 -2.42
N HIS A 59 0.68 21.23 -3.63
CA HIS A 59 0.98 20.17 -4.60
C HIS A 59 2.49 20.04 -4.67
N ILE A 60 2.99 18.90 -4.20
CA ILE A 60 4.41 18.60 -4.05
C ILE A 60 4.78 17.59 -5.12
N VAL A 61 5.91 17.78 -5.79
CA VAL A 61 6.45 16.87 -6.82
C VAL A 61 7.92 16.56 -6.50
N THR A 62 8.32 15.30 -6.71
CA THR A 62 9.70 14.85 -6.49
C THR A 62 10.53 14.91 -7.78
N TYR A 63 11.84 14.96 -7.60
CA TYR A 63 12.85 14.85 -8.64
C TYR A 63 13.89 13.86 -8.16
N GLY A 64 13.98 12.70 -8.80
CA GLY A 64 15.07 11.74 -8.57
C GLY A 64 14.68 10.28 -8.74
N PHE A 65 13.40 9.96 -8.89
CA PHE A 65 13.01 8.60 -9.29
C PHE A 65 13.21 8.39 -10.79
N SER A 66 13.07 9.45 -11.59
CA SER A 66 13.40 9.50 -13.01
C SER A 66 14.85 9.95 -13.25
N GLU A 67 15.36 9.77 -14.48
CA GLU A 67 16.67 10.29 -14.88
C GLU A 67 16.57 11.77 -15.25
N LEU A 68 16.97 12.63 -14.31
CA LEU A 68 16.84 14.08 -14.42
C LEU A 68 17.84 14.70 -15.41
N TYR A 69 18.98 14.05 -15.62
CA TYR A 69 20.10 14.55 -16.42
C TYR A 69 20.22 13.79 -17.74
N GLU A 70 21.24 12.94 -17.88
CA GLU A 70 21.42 12.04 -19.01
C GLU A 70 20.79 10.67 -18.71
N LYS A 71 20.53 9.90 -19.77
CA LYS A 71 20.11 8.51 -19.68
C LYS A 71 21.25 7.65 -19.10
N GLU A 72 21.01 6.97 -17.98
CA GLU A 72 21.97 6.09 -17.30
C GLU A 72 21.59 4.60 -17.39
N SER A 73 20.30 4.30 -17.43
CA SER A 73 19.75 2.95 -17.50
C SER A 73 19.70 2.41 -18.93
N ASP A 74 19.78 1.08 -19.05
CA ASP A 74 19.68 0.39 -20.34
C ASP A 74 18.23 0.33 -20.89
N ASP A 75 17.23 0.68 -20.09
CA ASP A 75 15.82 0.71 -20.49
C ASP A 75 15.52 1.99 -21.26
N ALA A 76 15.44 1.90 -22.59
CA ALA A 76 15.12 3.05 -23.44
C ALA A 76 13.66 3.52 -23.32
N GLU A 77 12.75 2.70 -22.77
CA GLU A 77 11.32 3.00 -22.68
C GLU A 77 11.00 3.85 -21.45
N HIS A 78 11.60 3.55 -20.30
CA HIS A 78 11.32 4.23 -19.03
C HIS A 78 12.50 5.07 -18.56
N SER A 79 12.23 6.28 -18.05
CA SER A 79 13.27 7.09 -17.43
C SER A 79 13.47 6.70 -15.96
N GLY A 80 14.66 6.21 -15.62
CA GLY A 80 14.99 5.73 -14.27
C GLY A 80 14.03 4.64 -13.79
N TYR A 81 13.37 4.87 -12.65
CA TYR A 81 12.31 3.99 -12.13
C TYR A 81 10.96 4.16 -12.87
N GLY A 82 10.87 5.08 -13.83
CA GLY A 82 9.72 5.30 -14.69
C GLY A 82 8.59 6.12 -14.06
N PHE A 83 8.81 6.73 -12.88
CA PHE A 83 7.83 7.58 -12.22
C PHE A 83 8.50 8.71 -11.43
N GLU A 84 7.72 9.71 -11.05
CA GLU A 84 7.96 10.61 -9.92
C GLU A 84 6.76 10.55 -8.96
N LEU A 85 6.99 10.84 -7.68
CA LEU A 85 5.92 10.95 -6.70
C LEU A 85 5.37 12.38 -6.68
N THR A 86 4.06 12.48 -6.52
CA THR A 86 3.40 13.72 -6.13
C THR A 86 2.66 13.54 -4.80
N MET A 87 2.39 14.64 -4.11
CA MET A 87 1.54 14.63 -2.92
C MET A 87 0.72 15.90 -2.87
N ARG A 88 -0.58 15.76 -2.59
CA ARG A 88 -1.45 16.90 -2.30
C ARG A 88 -1.78 16.92 -0.82
N LEU A 89 -1.47 18.02 -0.15
CA LEU A 89 -1.66 18.17 1.28
C LEU A 89 -2.43 19.44 1.59
N LYS A 90 -3.58 19.33 2.25
CA LYS A 90 -4.39 20.47 2.70
C LYS A 90 -3.50 21.47 3.44
N ARG A 91 -3.63 22.74 3.08
CA ARG A 91 -2.80 23.85 3.53
C ARG A 91 -3.67 24.88 4.26
N GLY A 92 -3.15 25.51 5.31
CA GLY A 92 -3.80 26.68 5.89
C GLY A 92 -3.64 27.91 4.98
N GLU A 93 -4.63 28.80 4.86
CA GLU A 93 -4.56 29.95 3.93
C GLU A 93 -3.29 30.81 4.12
N ALA A 94 -2.86 31.01 5.37
CA ALA A 94 -1.68 31.80 5.75
C ALA A 94 -0.36 31.00 5.76
N GLU A 95 -0.39 29.73 5.37
CA GLU A 95 0.79 28.86 5.37
C GLU A 95 1.67 29.15 4.16
N GLU A 96 2.90 29.61 4.41
CA GLU A 96 3.83 30.09 3.38
C GLU A 96 4.87 29.05 2.95
N GLU A 97 5.06 28.00 3.74
CA GLU A 97 6.04 26.93 3.50
C GLU A 97 5.36 25.55 3.67
N PRO A 98 5.65 24.56 2.83
CA PRO A 98 5.15 23.20 3.00
C PRO A 98 5.66 22.59 4.32
N PRO A 99 4.86 21.71 4.96
CA PRO A 99 5.28 21.05 6.19
C PRO A 99 6.48 20.13 5.96
N GLY A 100 7.57 20.35 6.71
CA GLY A 100 8.80 19.56 6.56
C GLY A 100 8.64 18.06 6.77
N TRP A 101 7.61 17.60 7.50
CA TRP A 101 7.33 16.16 7.64
C TRP A 101 6.93 15.51 6.31
N ALA A 102 6.23 16.23 5.43
CA ALA A 102 5.81 15.71 4.13
C ALA A 102 7.01 15.54 3.20
N LEU A 103 7.94 16.50 3.20
CA LEU A 103 9.21 16.41 2.47
C LEU A 103 10.04 15.21 2.95
N ASN A 104 10.13 15.02 4.27
CA ASN A 104 10.82 13.87 4.86
C ASN A 104 10.14 12.54 4.52
N LEU A 105 8.81 12.51 4.45
CA LEU A 105 8.05 11.32 4.06
C LEU A 105 8.37 10.93 2.60
N LEU A 106 8.41 11.89 1.68
CA LEU A 106 8.80 11.64 0.28
C LEU A 106 10.24 11.13 0.17
N GLN A 107 11.19 11.71 0.91
CA GLN A 107 12.56 11.19 0.96
C GLN A 107 12.63 9.77 1.54
N ASN A 108 11.81 9.43 2.53
CA ASN A 108 11.71 8.06 3.04
C ASN A 108 11.22 7.08 1.97
N MET A 109 10.26 7.49 1.12
CA MET A 109 9.82 6.68 -0.02
C MET A 109 10.94 6.50 -1.04
N GLY A 110 11.70 7.56 -1.32
CA GLY A 110 12.92 7.49 -2.12
C GLY A 110 13.88 6.44 -1.58
N ARG A 111 14.24 6.52 -0.29
CA ARG A 111 15.14 5.55 0.35
C ARG A 111 14.62 4.11 0.28
N TYR A 112 13.30 3.91 0.40
CA TYR A 112 12.70 2.59 0.30
C TYR A 112 12.90 1.99 -1.11
N VAL A 113 12.55 2.73 -2.16
CA VAL A 113 12.65 2.25 -3.55
C VAL A 113 14.11 2.01 -3.93
N PHE A 114 15.01 2.95 -3.62
CA PHE A 114 16.43 2.83 -3.95
C PHE A 114 17.14 1.69 -3.22
N ARG A 115 16.69 1.31 -2.01
CA ARG A 115 17.27 0.18 -1.25
C ARG A 115 16.69 -1.17 -1.66
N SER A 116 15.40 -1.22 -1.97
CA SER A 116 14.70 -2.49 -2.21
C SER A 116 14.57 -2.85 -3.69
N GLY A 117 14.63 -1.86 -4.59
CA GLY A 117 14.27 -2.00 -5.99
C GLY A 117 12.76 -2.16 -6.24
N ASN A 118 11.93 -2.15 -5.19
CA ASN A 118 10.49 -2.28 -5.31
C ASN A 118 9.88 -0.93 -5.70
N ILE A 119 9.44 -0.81 -6.95
CA ILE A 119 8.76 0.38 -7.46
C ILE A 119 7.28 0.40 -7.05
N PHE A 120 6.72 1.61 -6.96
CA PHE A 120 5.29 1.81 -6.78
C PHE A 120 4.58 1.87 -8.13
N ARG A 121 3.30 1.48 -8.13
CA ARG A 121 2.37 1.60 -9.26
C ARG A 121 1.04 2.17 -8.79
N SER A 122 0.27 2.72 -9.73
CA SER A 122 -1.12 3.09 -9.49
C SER A 122 -1.92 1.87 -9.00
N GLY A 123 -2.60 2.03 -7.88
CA GLY A 123 -3.32 0.97 -7.18
C GLY A 123 -2.53 0.27 -6.07
N ASP A 124 -1.25 0.62 -5.86
CA ASP A 124 -0.51 0.12 -4.69
C ASP A 124 -0.95 0.83 -3.40
N TYR A 125 -0.60 0.21 -2.27
CA TYR A 125 -0.76 0.76 -0.93
C TYR A 125 0.45 0.41 -0.06
N LEU A 126 0.63 1.17 1.03
CA LEU A 126 1.69 0.95 2.01
C LEU A 126 1.16 1.20 3.42
N ASP A 127 1.31 0.21 4.31
CA ASP A 127 1.11 0.44 5.75
C ASP A 127 2.32 1.23 6.29
N ALA A 128 2.08 2.42 6.83
CA ALA A 128 3.15 3.27 7.37
C ALA A 128 3.61 2.82 8.77
N ASN A 129 2.96 1.79 9.35
CA ASN A 129 3.23 1.26 10.69
C ASN A 129 3.10 2.33 11.79
N GLY A 130 2.26 3.33 11.56
CA GLY A 130 2.05 4.48 12.44
C GLY A 130 1.48 5.67 11.69
N PRO A 131 1.21 6.79 12.37
CA PRO A 131 0.70 8.00 11.73
C PRO A 131 1.67 8.52 10.65
N ILE A 132 1.16 8.90 9.48
CA ILE A 132 1.98 9.45 8.38
C ILE A 132 2.65 10.79 8.77
N CYS A 133 2.05 11.50 9.74
CA CYS A 133 2.63 12.67 10.40
C CYS A 133 2.87 12.34 11.87
N LEU A 134 4.11 11.97 12.20
CA LEU A 134 4.51 11.58 13.55
C LEU A 134 4.26 12.71 14.56
N GLY A 135 3.69 12.35 15.72
CA GLY A 135 3.36 13.31 16.78
C GLY A 135 2.08 14.09 16.57
N SER A 136 1.38 13.89 15.45
CA SER A 136 0.01 14.38 15.26
C SER A 136 -1.03 13.32 15.69
N ASP A 137 -2.25 13.78 15.97
CA ASP A 137 -3.40 12.91 16.28
C ASP A 137 -4.10 12.38 15.02
N THR A 138 -3.42 12.41 13.86
CA THR A 138 -4.02 11.97 12.60
C THR A 138 -4.38 10.48 12.62
N LYS A 139 -5.51 10.14 12.02
CA LYS A 139 -5.94 8.74 11.82
C LYS A 139 -5.35 8.13 10.54
N LEU A 140 -4.62 8.93 9.76
CA LEU A 140 -3.99 8.48 8.53
C LEU A 140 -2.70 7.73 8.88
N THR A 141 -2.74 6.41 8.74
CA THR A 141 -1.65 5.50 9.13
C THR A 141 -1.13 4.64 7.99
N ALA A 142 -1.61 4.89 6.78
CA ALA A 142 -1.21 4.20 5.58
C ALA A 142 -1.24 5.17 4.38
N LEU A 143 -0.70 4.71 3.26
CA LEU A 143 -0.61 5.45 2.00
C LEU A 143 -1.22 4.61 0.88
N ALA A 144 -1.90 5.28 -0.04
CA ALA A 144 -2.30 4.72 -1.33
C ALA A 144 -1.62 5.49 -2.47
N PHE A 145 -1.44 4.81 -3.60
CA PHE A 145 -0.82 5.39 -4.80
C PHE A 145 -1.82 5.35 -5.95
N VAL A 146 -1.98 6.49 -6.62
CA VAL A 146 -2.86 6.65 -7.79
C VAL A 146 -2.16 7.55 -8.79
N GLU A 147 -2.52 7.48 -10.07
CA GLU A 147 -2.05 8.46 -11.06
C GLU A 147 -2.47 9.88 -10.62
N ASP A 148 -1.57 10.86 -10.77
CA ASP A 148 -1.89 12.25 -10.44
C ASP A 148 -3.03 12.75 -11.36
N PRO A 149 -4.14 13.25 -10.79
CA PRO A 149 -5.33 13.61 -11.57
C PRO A 149 -5.10 14.79 -12.53
N GLU A 150 -4.06 15.60 -12.32
CA GLU A 150 -3.76 16.77 -13.15
C GLU A 150 -2.41 16.69 -13.86
N LEU A 151 -1.59 15.69 -13.55
CA LEU A 151 -0.24 15.54 -14.10
C LEU A 151 -0.13 14.19 -14.85
N PRO A 152 -0.48 14.15 -16.15
CA PRO A 152 -0.43 12.92 -16.93
C PRO A 152 1.00 12.46 -17.16
N ALA A 153 1.17 11.17 -17.50
CA ALA A 153 2.45 10.64 -17.93
C ALA A 153 2.98 11.41 -19.16
N MET A 154 4.30 11.53 -19.24
CA MET A 154 4.98 12.30 -20.28
C MET A 154 6.23 11.60 -20.79
N ASP A 155 6.56 11.87 -22.05
CA ASP A 155 7.81 11.43 -22.65
C ASP A 155 8.91 12.47 -22.40
N THR A 156 10.07 12.01 -21.96
CA THR A 156 11.30 12.81 -21.86
C THR A 156 12.35 12.28 -22.83
N PRO A 157 13.43 13.02 -23.11
CA PRO A 157 14.57 12.47 -23.85
C PRO A 157 15.19 11.20 -23.22
N ASN A 158 14.97 10.95 -21.92
CA ASN A 158 15.49 9.80 -21.18
C ASN A 158 14.48 8.65 -21.04
N GLY A 159 13.30 8.75 -21.65
CA GLY A 159 12.21 7.78 -21.56
C GLY A 159 10.95 8.34 -20.88
N GLN A 160 9.94 7.50 -20.72
CA GLN A 160 8.66 7.88 -20.15
C GLN A 160 8.74 8.03 -18.63
N VAL A 161 8.02 9.03 -18.11
CA VAL A 161 7.81 9.28 -16.68
C VAL A 161 6.31 9.41 -16.41
N GLN A 162 5.80 8.63 -15.45
CA GLN A 162 4.46 8.81 -14.90
C GLN A 162 4.51 9.56 -13.55
N PHE A 163 3.39 10.15 -13.13
CA PHE A 163 3.31 10.80 -11.82
C PHE A 163 2.33 10.05 -10.93
N LEU A 164 2.83 9.53 -9.80
CA LEU A 164 2.05 8.79 -8.83
C LEU A 164 1.78 9.66 -7.61
N GLN A 165 0.53 10.07 -7.44
CA GLN A 165 0.10 10.79 -6.26
C GLN A 165 -0.01 9.85 -5.06
N MET A 166 0.68 10.24 -4.00
CA MET A 166 0.64 9.60 -2.70
C MET A 166 -0.49 10.19 -1.85
N VAL A 167 -1.36 9.33 -1.34
CA VAL A 167 -2.61 9.71 -0.64
C VAL A 167 -2.61 9.13 0.77
N GLY A 168 -2.76 9.98 1.79
CA GLY A 168 -2.91 9.54 3.17
C GLY A 168 -4.25 8.85 3.42
N ILE A 169 -4.22 7.63 3.95
CA ILE A 169 -5.40 6.80 4.23
C ILE A 169 -5.40 6.25 5.66
N THR A 170 -6.60 6.01 6.17
CA THR A 170 -6.83 5.38 7.47
C THR A 170 -6.62 3.87 7.40
N CYS A 171 -6.47 3.23 8.56
CA CYS A 171 -6.26 1.79 8.64
C CYS A 171 -7.44 0.98 8.07
N ASP A 172 -8.69 1.36 8.36
CA ASP A 172 -9.87 0.67 7.84
C ASP A 172 -10.08 0.90 6.33
N GLU A 173 -9.68 2.05 5.80
CA GLU A 173 -9.60 2.27 4.35
C GLU A 173 -8.57 1.33 3.70
N LEU A 174 -7.38 1.14 4.31
CA LEU A 174 -6.40 0.16 3.84
C LEU A 174 -6.98 -1.26 3.83
N GLU A 175 -7.71 -1.67 4.87
CA GLU A 175 -8.37 -2.99 4.91
C GLU A 175 -9.42 -3.14 3.79
N ALA A 176 -10.18 -2.08 3.50
CA ALA A 176 -11.12 -2.06 2.37
C ALA A 176 -10.39 -2.20 1.03
N MET A 177 -9.24 -1.54 0.85
CA MET A 177 -8.43 -1.66 -0.36
C MET A 177 -7.89 -3.09 -0.55
N GLN A 178 -7.42 -3.72 0.54
CA GLN A 178 -6.94 -5.11 0.53
C GLN A 178 -8.06 -6.11 0.17
N THR A 179 -9.27 -5.84 0.63
CA THR A 179 -10.42 -6.74 0.45
C THR A 179 -11.23 -6.46 -0.82
N TRP A 180 -11.02 -5.31 -1.47
CA TRP A 180 -11.56 -4.95 -2.77
C TRP A 180 -10.45 -4.63 -3.79
N ASN A 181 -10.14 -3.35 -3.96
CA ASN A 181 -8.97 -2.84 -4.66
C ASN A 181 -8.81 -1.35 -4.33
N THR A 182 -7.57 -0.84 -4.40
CA THR A 182 -7.22 0.54 -4.08
C THR A 182 -7.99 1.58 -4.90
N LEU A 183 -7.99 1.43 -6.23
CA LEU A 183 -8.55 2.42 -7.13
C LEU A 183 -10.06 2.58 -6.94
N GLY A 184 -10.79 1.48 -6.77
CA GLY A 184 -12.24 1.51 -6.50
C GLY A 184 -12.58 2.19 -5.18
N VAL A 185 -11.78 1.97 -4.12
CA VAL A 185 -11.97 2.68 -2.85
C VAL A 185 -11.73 4.18 -3.02
N LEU A 186 -10.64 4.56 -3.70
CA LEU A 186 -10.33 5.97 -3.97
C LEU A 186 -11.42 6.64 -4.80
N GLU A 187 -11.84 6.04 -5.90
CA GLU A 187 -12.91 6.53 -6.78
C GLU A 187 -14.24 6.71 -6.00
N THR A 188 -14.57 5.77 -5.12
CA THR A 188 -15.77 5.87 -4.25
C THR A 188 -15.68 7.06 -3.28
N CYS A 189 -14.48 7.50 -2.92
CA CYS A 189 -14.25 8.61 -1.99
C CYS A 189 -14.06 9.95 -2.71
N GLU A 190 -13.93 9.99 -4.03
CA GLU A 190 -13.50 11.16 -4.80
C GLU A 190 -14.35 12.42 -4.53
N GLU A 191 -15.69 12.28 -4.45
CA GLU A 191 -16.60 13.39 -4.15
C GLU A 191 -16.28 14.08 -2.80
N HIS A 192 -15.71 13.33 -1.86
CA HIS A 192 -15.36 13.83 -0.53
C HIS A 192 -13.86 14.07 -0.33
N MET A 193 -13.05 13.68 -1.31
CA MET A 193 -11.60 13.81 -1.32
C MET A 193 -11.16 14.27 -2.71
N PRO A 194 -11.57 15.48 -3.14
CA PRO A 194 -11.34 15.93 -4.51
C PRO A 194 -9.83 16.05 -4.76
N LEU A 195 -9.40 15.64 -5.95
CA LEU A 195 -7.99 15.50 -6.33
C LEU A 195 -7.16 14.63 -5.34
N TYR A 196 -7.81 13.77 -4.55
CA TYR A 196 -7.17 12.95 -3.52
C TYR A 196 -6.28 13.75 -2.54
N ILE A 197 -6.70 14.99 -2.21
CA ILE A 197 -5.98 15.85 -1.25
C ILE A 197 -5.97 15.19 0.14
N THR A 198 -4.78 15.01 0.69
CA THR A 198 -4.60 14.51 2.05
C THR A 198 -4.93 15.59 3.07
N ASP A 199 -5.86 15.30 3.97
CA ASP A 199 -6.22 16.16 5.11
C ASP A 199 -5.92 15.40 6.41
N LEU A 200 -4.93 15.83 7.18
CA LEU A 200 -4.53 15.15 8.43
C LEU A 200 -5.64 15.12 9.48
N GLU A 201 -6.62 16.03 9.41
CA GLU A 201 -7.71 16.14 10.37
C GLU A 201 -8.91 15.23 10.04
N ARG A 202 -8.90 14.56 8.88
CA ARG A 202 -10.05 13.77 8.44
C ARG A 202 -10.18 12.45 9.20
N ASP A 203 -11.44 12.04 9.35
CA ASP A 203 -11.81 10.68 9.73
C ASP A 203 -11.86 9.74 8.50
N SER A 204 -12.02 8.45 8.77
CA SER A 204 -12.26 7.45 7.73
C SER A 204 -13.54 7.75 6.95
N PHE A 205 -13.44 7.68 5.63
CA PHE A 205 -14.57 7.77 4.72
C PHE A 205 -15.55 6.60 4.88
N LEU A 206 -15.10 5.44 5.38
CA LEU A 206 -15.98 4.29 5.64
C LEU A 206 -16.96 4.53 6.79
N GLN A 207 -16.81 5.60 7.56
CA GLN A 207 -17.85 6.02 8.52
C GLN A 207 -19.10 6.56 7.81
N ARG A 208 -19.01 6.90 6.52
CA ARG A 208 -20.14 7.34 5.70
C ARG A 208 -20.86 6.11 5.14
N PRO A 209 -22.15 5.88 5.48
CA PRO A 209 -22.85 4.67 5.06
C PRO A 209 -22.85 4.45 3.54
N ALA A 210 -23.02 5.52 2.75
CA ALA A 210 -23.03 5.41 1.29
C ALA A 210 -21.71 4.88 0.71
N ILE A 211 -20.57 5.32 1.27
CA ILE A 211 -19.23 4.87 0.86
C ILE A 211 -19.00 3.42 1.31
N ALA A 212 -19.29 3.12 2.57
CA ALA A 212 -19.16 1.76 3.10
C ALA A 212 -19.97 0.74 2.29
N GLU A 213 -21.22 1.09 1.94
CA GLU A 213 -22.07 0.26 1.09
C GLU A 213 -21.54 0.14 -0.34
N ALA A 214 -21.00 1.21 -0.92
CA ALA A 214 -20.41 1.17 -2.26
C ALA A 214 -19.16 0.28 -2.30
N VAL A 215 -18.28 0.40 -1.30
CA VAL A 215 -17.12 -0.49 -1.12
C VAL A 215 -17.58 -1.94 -0.97
N GLN A 216 -18.56 -2.21 -0.10
CA GLN A 216 -19.09 -3.57 0.08
C GLN A 216 -19.64 -4.16 -1.23
N ARG A 217 -20.40 -3.38 -2.01
CA ARG A 217 -20.89 -3.82 -3.33
C ARG A 217 -19.74 -4.09 -4.31
N GLY A 218 -18.70 -3.25 -4.29
CA GLY A 218 -17.48 -3.44 -5.07
C GLY A 218 -16.78 -4.75 -4.72
N MET A 219 -16.58 -5.01 -3.42
CA MET A 219 -16.00 -6.26 -2.90
C MET A 219 -16.76 -7.49 -3.39
N GLU A 220 -18.09 -7.50 -3.28
CA GLU A 220 -18.92 -8.63 -3.69
C GLU A 220 -18.86 -8.88 -5.21
N ARG A 221 -18.88 -7.79 -5.99
CA ARG A 221 -18.85 -7.84 -7.45
C ARG A 221 -17.49 -8.29 -7.97
N ASP A 222 -16.42 -7.65 -7.53
CA ASP A 222 -15.09 -7.75 -8.16
C ASP A 222 -14.17 -8.73 -7.42
N GLY A 223 -14.39 -8.92 -6.11
CA GLY A 223 -13.45 -9.62 -5.23
C GLY A 223 -12.26 -8.75 -4.84
N SER A 224 -11.24 -9.40 -4.27
CA SER A 224 -9.99 -8.73 -3.84
C SER A 224 -8.92 -8.77 -4.93
N SER A 225 -8.26 -7.65 -5.22
CA SER A 225 -7.11 -7.57 -6.12
C SER A 225 -5.80 -8.01 -5.44
N THR A 226 -5.69 -7.91 -4.12
CA THR A 226 -4.51 -8.27 -3.33
C THR A 226 -4.13 -9.75 -3.49
N GLY A 227 -3.09 -10.02 -4.28
CA GLY A 227 -2.59 -11.38 -4.51
C GLY A 227 -1.66 -11.90 -3.43
N PHE A 228 -0.95 -11.01 -2.77
CA PHE A 228 0.09 -11.34 -1.79
C PHE A 228 -0.16 -10.56 -0.50
N LEU A 229 -0.07 -11.24 0.65
CA LEU A 229 -0.18 -10.63 1.97
C LEU A 229 0.91 -11.16 2.89
N TYR A 230 1.64 -10.26 3.55
CA TYR A 230 2.51 -10.64 4.67
C TYR A 230 1.72 -10.73 5.97
N VAL A 231 1.96 -11.78 6.75
CA VAL A 231 1.28 -12.06 8.02
C VAL A 231 2.28 -12.52 9.08
N ASP A 232 2.56 -11.64 10.03
CA ASP A 232 3.56 -11.85 11.10
C ASP A 232 3.36 -13.17 11.87
N GLN A 233 2.11 -13.48 12.20
CA GLN A 233 1.73 -14.66 13.00
C GLN A 233 1.17 -15.80 12.15
N LEU A 234 1.74 -16.02 10.96
CA LEU A 234 1.45 -17.19 10.14
C LEU A 234 2.26 -18.40 10.63
N GLY A 235 1.66 -19.58 10.58
CA GLY A 235 2.37 -20.82 10.91
C GLY A 235 1.68 -22.05 10.37
N TRP A 236 2.43 -23.13 10.26
CA TRP A 236 1.95 -24.44 9.86
C TRP A 236 2.42 -25.49 10.86
N GLU A 237 1.50 -26.38 11.27
CA GLU A 237 1.85 -27.61 11.97
C GLU A 237 1.30 -28.81 11.18
N PRO A 238 2.16 -29.75 10.76
CA PRO A 238 1.74 -30.88 9.92
C PRO A 238 0.87 -31.87 10.69
N ALA A 239 0.04 -32.60 9.94
CA ALA A 239 -0.81 -33.66 10.50
C ALA A 239 0.04 -34.79 11.11
N LYS A 240 -0.22 -35.17 12.37
CA LYS A 240 0.53 -36.23 13.08
C LYS A 240 -0.26 -37.53 13.13
N LYS A 241 0.39 -38.65 12.79
CA LYS A 241 -0.15 -39.99 13.06
C LYS A 241 -0.14 -40.25 14.56
N ARG A 242 -1.26 -40.74 15.10
CA ARG A 242 -1.40 -41.22 16.47
C ARG A 242 -1.85 -42.69 16.47
N LEU A 243 -1.68 -43.37 17.59
CA LEU A 243 -2.09 -44.77 17.79
C LEU A 243 -3.58 -45.04 17.50
N LEU A 244 -4.45 -44.03 17.64
CA LEU A 244 -5.91 -44.12 17.45
C LEU A 244 -6.46 -43.14 16.39
N GLY A 245 -5.63 -42.66 15.46
CA GLY A 245 -6.08 -41.77 14.38
C GLY A 245 -5.01 -40.83 13.85
N ARG A 246 -5.43 -39.76 13.17
CA ARG A 246 -4.55 -38.64 12.78
C ARG A 246 -5.05 -37.37 13.43
N THR A 247 -4.15 -36.54 13.95
CA THR A 247 -4.51 -35.15 14.23
C THR A 247 -4.53 -34.37 12.93
N PRO A 248 -5.48 -33.43 12.75
CA PRO A 248 -5.48 -32.55 11.59
C PRO A 248 -4.20 -31.70 11.59
N ALA A 249 -3.84 -31.20 10.42
CA ALA A 249 -2.86 -30.14 10.30
C ALA A 249 -3.43 -28.82 10.83
N VAL A 250 -2.56 -27.88 11.23
CA VAL A 250 -2.96 -26.60 11.83
C VAL A 250 -2.34 -25.46 11.05
N VAL A 251 -3.18 -24.57 10.52
CA VAL A 251 -2.74 -23.25 10.08
C VAL A 251 -2.91 -22.30 11.27
N ARG A 252 -1.81 -21.70 11.73
CA ARG A 252 -1.83 -20.65 12.75
C ARG A 252 -1.96 -19.29 12.09
N LEU A 253 -2.82 -18.43 12.64
CA LEU A 253 -3.04 -17.07 12.16
C LEU A 253 -3.22 -16.11 13.34
N GLY A 254 -2.62 -14.92 13.26
CA GLY A 254 -2.84 -13.87 14.26
C GLY A 254 -4.26 -13.33 14.21
N ALA A 255 -4.85 -13.07 15.38
CA ALA A 255 -6.20 -12.52 15.50
C ALA A 255 -6.36 -11.18 14.77
N LYS A 256 -5.34 -10.30 14.77
CA LYS A 256 -5.41 -9.01 14.07
C LYS A 256 -5.77 -9.17 12.59
N GLN A 257 -5.13 -10.11 11.88
CA GLN A 257 -5.32 -10.30 10.44
C GLN A 257 -6.46 -11.25 10.08
N ALA A 258 -7.02 -11.99 11.05
CA ALA A 258 -7.99 -13.05 10.80
C ALA A 258 -9.19 -12.59 9.97
N GLY A 259 -9.83 -11.47 10.35
CA GLY A 259 -10.99 -10.94 9.64
C GLY A 259 -10.71 -10.54 8.19
N ILE A 260 -9.60 -9.84 7.95
CA ILE A 260 -9.19 -9.41 6.60
C ILE A 260 -8.88 -10.63 5.73
N VAL A 261 -8.11 -11.59 6.26
CA VAL A 261 -7.77 -12.83 5.55
C VAL A 261 -9.04 -13.59 5.15
N GLY A 262 -10.04 -13.70 6.04
CA GLY A 262 -11.32 -14.34 5.69
C GLY A 262 -12.03 -13.68 4.52
N LYS A 263 -12.12 -12.34 4.53
CA LYS A 263 -12.71 -11.57 3.43
C LYS A 263 -11.94 -11.74 2.12
N MET A 264 -10.61 -11.65 2.15
CA MET A 264 -9.77 -11.84 0.97
C MET A 264 -9.86 -13.26 0.40
N LEU A 265 -9.88 -14.28 1.26
CA LEU A 265 -10.02 -15.67 0.81
C LEU A 265 -11.34 -15.87 0.06
N ALA A 266 -12.47 -15.40 0.59
CA ALA A 266 -13.72 -15.44 -0.17
C ALA A 266 -13.63 -14.60 -1.46
N GLY A 267 -13.14 -13.37 -1.36
CA GLY A 267 -13.03 -12.44 -2.49
C GLY A 267 -12.11 -12.94 -3.62
N ARG A 268 -11.20 -13.88 -3.36
CA ARG A 268 -10.28 -14.41 -4.36
C ARG A 268 -10.67 -15.81 -4.81
N ILE A 269 -10.90 -16.73 -3.88
CA ILE A 269 -11.22 -18.12 -4.20
C ILE A 269 -12.54 -18.21 -4.98
N LEU A 270 -13.58 -17.46 -4.58
CA LEU A 270 -14.86 -17.40 -5.31
C LEU A 270 -14.74 -16.73 -6.68
N LYS A 271 -13.61 -16.07 -6.97
CA LYS A 271 -13.28 -15.47 -8.27
C LYS A 271 -12.22 -16.28 -9.02
N GLY A 272 -11.90 -17.50 -8.57
CA GLY A 272 -10.91 -18.38 -9.19
C GLY A 272 -9.47 -17.89 -9.08
N LYS A 273 -9.15 -17.06 -8.08
CA LYS A 273 -7.81 -16.49 -7.86
C LYS A 273 -7.19 -17.03 -6.57
N SER A 274 -5.88 -17.25 -6.59
CA SER A 274 -5.11 -17.65 -5.41
C SER A 274 -4.71 -16.47 -4.52
N LEU A 275 -4.57 -16.70 -3.22
CA LEU A 275 -3.98 -15.77 -2.25
C LEU A 275 -2.68 -16.35 -1.70
N TYR A 276 -1.58 -15.62 -1.86
CA TYR A 276 -0.28 -15.96 -1.34
C TYR A 276 -0.09 -15.27 0.01
N MET A 277 0.15 -16.04 1.06
CA MET A 277 0.43 -15.49 2.38
C MET A 277 1.84 -15.88 2.81
N SER A 278 2.67 -14.90 3.13
CA SER A 278 4.01 -15.15 3.65
C SER A 278 4.10 -14.75 5.11
N GLY A 279 4.71 -15.59 5.92
CA GLY A 279 5.11 -15.28 7.29
C GLY A 279 6.63 -15.28 7.44
N PRO A 280 7.15 -15.14 8.68
CA PRO A 280 8.58 -15.16 8.94
C PRO A 280 9.30 -16.43 8.46
N ASP A 281 8.66 -17.60 8.63
CA ASP A 281 9.28 -18.90 8.42
C ASP A 281 8.52 -19.81 7.44
N ILE A 282 7.42 -19.33 6.84
CA ILE A 282 6.55 -20.17 6.01
C ILE A 282 5.79 -19.37 4.95
N GLN A 283 5.55 -19.99 3.79
CA GLN A 283 4.59 -19.53 2.81
C GLN A 283 3.37 -20.45 2.76
N VAL A 284 2.17 -19.87 2.75
CA VAL A 284 0.91 -20.59 2.60
C VAL A 284 0.16 -20.01 1.41
N VAL A 285 -0.08 -20.83 0.39
CA VAL A 285 -0.83 -20.46 -0.80
C VAL A 285 -2.22 -21.05 -0.73
N TRP A 286 -3.23 -20.20 -0.72
CA TRP A 286 -4.62 -20.61 -0.81
C TRP A 286 -5.07 -20.53 -2.26
N GLU A 287 -5.58 -21.64 -2.79
CA GLU A 287 -5.96 -21.73 -4.20
C GLU A 287 -7.36 -22.36 -4.38
N PRO A 288 -8.09 -21.99 -5.43
CA PRO A 288 -9.38 -22.58 -5.72
C PRO A 288 -9.22 -24.05 -6.14
N GLY A 289 -10.14 -24.92 -5.70
CA GLY A 289 -10.17 -26.32 -6.11
C GLY A 289 -11.55 -26.96 -5.98
N GLU A 290 -11.79 -28.04 -6.71
CA GLU A 290 -13.09 -28.75 -6.66
C GLU A 290 -13.37 -29.40 -5.30
N LYS A 291 -12.30 -29.74 -4.56
CA LYS A 291 -12.37 -30.37 -3.25
C LYS A 291 -11.32 -29.77 -2.33
N PRO A 292 -11.64 -29.57 -1.04
CA PRO A 292 -10.69 -29.03 -0.10
C PRO A 292 -9.58 -30.03 0.21
N GLY A 293 -8.35 -29.55 0.33
CA GLY A 293 -7.16 -30.37 0.55
C GLY A 293 -5.93 -29.52 0.77
N PHE A 294 -4.81 -30.14 1.12
CA PHE A 294 -3.52 -29.45 1.20
C PHE A 294 -2.38 -30.34 0.72
N GLU A 295 -1.33 -29.70 0.24
CA GLU A 295 -0.07 -30.30 -0.21
C GLU A 295 1.08 -29.55 0.48
N GLU A 296 2.04 -30.30 1.02
CA GLU A 296 3.22 -29.75 1.71
C GLU A 296 4.42 -29.87 0.76
N GLU A 297 5.00 -28.73 0.41
CA GLU A 297 6.26 -28.61 -0.33
C GLU A 297 7.39 -28.20 0.64
N GLU A 298 8.63 -28.07 0.15
CA GLU A 298 9.81 -27.86 1.00
C GLU A 298 9.73 -26.54 1.80
N ASP A 299 9.28 -25.45 1.16
CA ASP A 299 9.17 -24.10 1.76
C ASP A 299 7.75 -23.49 1.67
N GLU A 300 6.78 -24.24 1.15
CA GLU A 300 5.44 -23.75 0.84
C GLU A 300 4.35 -24.78 1.18
N ILE A 301 3.24 -24.33 1.74
CA ILE A 301 2.03 -25.13 1.93
C ILE A 301 0.95 -24.65 0.97
N ARG A 302 0.48 -25.53 0.09
CA ARG A 302 -0.64 -25.25 -0.82
C ARG A 302 -1.93 -25.77 -0.21
N ILE A 303 -2.92 -24.91 -0.05
CA ILE A 303 -4.24 -25.23 0.50
C ILE A 303 -5.30 -24.96 -0.55
N LYS A 304 -5.97 -26.03 -0.99
CA LYS A 304 -7.10 -25.98 -1.92
C LYS A 304 -8.39 -25.77 -1.13
N LEU A 305 -9.20 -24.81 -1.55
CA LEU A 305 -10.55 -24.56 -1.03
C LEU A 305 -11.57 -24.64 -2.17
N ASP A 306 -12.69 -25.33 -1.90
CA ASP A 306 -13.89 -25.19 -2.72
C ASP A 306 -14.68 -23.94 -2.31
N GLU A 307 -15.66 -23.54 -3.13
CA GLU A 307 -16.47 -22.33 -2.88
C GLU A 307 -17.16 -22.35 -1.52
N ALA A 308 -17.70 -23.51 -1.12
CA ALA A 308 -18.40 -23.67 0.15
C ALA A 308 -17.45 -23.50 1.35
N SER A 309 -16.25 -24.07 1.27
CA SER A 309 -15.22 -23.96 2.32
C SER A 309 -14.69 -22.54 2.42
N ALA A 310 -14.50 -21.84 1.30
CA ALA A 310 -14.06 -20.45 1.28
C ALA A 310 -15.12 -19.51 1.90
N ALA A 311 -16.40 -19.71 1.56
CA ALA A 311 -17.51 -18.94 2.13
C ALA A 311 -17.68 -19.23 3.64
N GLU A 312 -17.61 -20.50 4.05
CA GLU A 312 -17.66 -20.89 5.46
C GLU A 312 -16.50 -20.28 6.25
N LEU A 313 -15.29 -20.29 5.69
CA LEU A 313 -14.10 -19.76 6.32
C LEU A 313 -14.20 -18.23 6.50
N SER A 314 -14.68 -17.51 5.48
CA SER A 314 -14.92 -16.07 5.56
C SER A 314 -15.91 -15.69 6.67
N GLY A 315 -16.99 -16.46 6.84
CA GLY A 315 -17.95 -16.23 7.92
C GLY A 315 -17.42 -16.55 9.32
N LYS A 316 -16.42 -17.44 9.44
CA LYS A 316 -15.86 -17.89 10.73
C LYS A 316 -14.60 -17.14 11.15
N LEU A 317 -13.83 -16.63 10.20
CA LEU A 317 -12.59 -15.90 10.47
C LEU A 317 -12.91 -14.52 11.03
N GLN A 318 -12.71 -14.39 12.34
CA GLN A 318 -12.95 -13.17 13.11
C GLN A 318 -11.70 -12.88 13.96
N PRO A 319 -11.47 -11.63 14.38
CA PRO A 319 -10.35 -11.26 15.23
C PRO A 319 -10.57 -11.71 16.68
N LYS A 320 -10.70 -13.03 16.87
CA LYS A 320 -11.00 -13.68 18.15
C LYS A 320 -10.21 -14.98 18.26
N GLU A 321 -9.54 -15.17 19.39
CA GLU A 321 -8.81 -16.38 19.71
C GLU A 321 -9.73 -17.60 19.65
N GLY A 322 -9.22 -18.68 19.04
CA GLY A 322 -9.93 -19.94 19.01
C GLY A 322 -9.55 -20.85 17.86
N VAL A 323 -10.26 -21.97 17.78
CA VAL A 323 -10.06 -22.98 16.74
C VAL A 323 -11.25 -22.98 15.80
N ILE A 324 -10.96 -22.84 14.50
CA ILE A 324 -11.94 -22.91 13.42
C ILE A 324 -11.81 -24.28 12.75
N VAL A 325 -12.93 -24.98 12.71
CA VAL A 325 -13.08 -26.25 11.99
C VAL A 325 -14.05 -26.03 10.84
N LEU A 326 -13.67 -26.47 9.64
CA LEU A 326 -14.51 -26.43 8.45
C LEU A 326 -15.37 -27.70 8.34
N SER A 327 -16.56 -27.56 7.77
CA SER A 327 -17.55 -28.62 7.70
C SER A 327 -17.13 -29.73 6.74
N SER A 328 -16.61 -29.36 5.56
CA SER A 328 -16.15 -30.26 4.49
C SER A 328 -14.64 -30.60 4.57
N PHE A 329 -13.83 -29.83 5.30
CA PHE A 329 -12.38 -30.00 5.35
C PHE A 329 -11.92 -30.48 6.74
N LYS A 330 -11.94 -31.80 6.97
CA LYS A 330 -11.57 -32.41 8.27
C LYS A 330 -10.07 -32.62 8.48
N GLY A 331 -9.28 -32.53 7.41
CA GLY A 331 -7.83 -32.74 7.45
C GLY A 331 -7.04 -31.59 8.06
N MET A 332 -7.66 -30.41 8.20
CA MET A 332 -7.02 -29.17 8.62
C MET A 332 -7.93 -28.37 9.56
N ILE A 333 -7.34 -27.66 10.51
CA ILE A 333 -8.01 -26.65 11.33
C ILE A 333 -7.23 -25.33 11.24
N LEU A 334 -7.90 -24.22 11.50
CA LEU A 334 -7.23 -22.94 11.73
C LEU A 334 -7.19 -22.65 13.23
N HIS A 335 -6.05 -22.21 13.73
CA HIS A 335 -5.87 -21.76 15.11
C HIS A 335 -5.57 -20.27 15.11
N ILE A 336 -6.56 -19.48 15.55
CA ILE A 336 -6.42 -18.04 15.71
C ILE A 336 -5.79 -17.77 17.06
N VAL A 337 -4.61 -17.17 17.05
CA VAL A 337 -3.83 -16.86 18.25
C VAL A 337 -3.90 -15.36 18.58
N PRO A 338 -3.83 -14.96 19.86
CA PRO A 338 -3.80 -13.55 20.22
C PRO A 338 -2.65 -12.81 19.55
N THR A 339 -2.93 -11.58 19.12
CA THR A 339 -1.93 -10.64 18.60
C THR A 339 -1.66 -9.58 19.66
N HIS A 340 -0.40 -9.49 20.10
CA HIS A 340 0.03 -8.45 21.04
C HIS A 340 0.59 -7.26 20.27
N ILE A 341 -0.06 -6.10 20.42
CA ILE A 341 0.45 -4.83 19.91
C ILE A 341 1.47 -4.31 20.92
N LYS A 342 2.67 -3.99 20.45
CA LYS A 342 3.77 -3.54 21.29
C LYS A 342 4.13 -2.08 21.00
N ASP A 343 4.57 -1.36 22.02
CA ASP A 343 5.22 -0.05 21.85
C ASP A 343 6.66 -0.18 21.33
N GLN A 344 7.33 0.96 21.15
CA GLN A 344 8.73 1.02 20.69
C GLN A 344 9.72 0.37 21.66
N ASP A 345 9.37 0.27 22.94
CA ASP A 345 10.17 -0.38 23.99
C ASP A 345 9.87 -1.90 24.10
N GLY A 346 8.94 -2.41 23.28
CA GLY A 346 8.55 -3.81 23.23
C GLY A 346 7.50 -4.22 24.28
N ASN A 347 6.93 -3.28 25.04
CA ASN A 347 5.88 -3.56 26.01
C ASN A 347 4.55 -3.77 25.30
N ILE A 348 3.75 -4.71 25.79
CA ILE A 348 2.40 -4.96 25.25
C ILE A 348 1.48 -3.80 25.65
N VAL A 349 1.02 -3.03 24.68
CA VAL A 349 0.07 -1.92 24.88
C VAL A 349 -1.38 -2.32 24.59
N SER A 350 -1.60 -3.37 23.79
CA SER A 350 -2.92 -3.91 23.51
C SER A 350 -2.84 -5.38 23.10
N THR A 351 -3.93 -6.13 23.28
CA THR A 351 -4.06 -7.50 22.80
C THR A 351 -5.36 -7.64 22.02
N ILE A 352 -5.28 -8.23 20.82
CA ILE A 352 -6.40 -8.56 19.95
C ILE A 352 -6.55 -10.08 19.95
N GLY A 353 -7.77 -10.59 20.12
CA GLY A 353 -8.04 -12.03 20.17
C GLY A 353 -8.79 -12.45 21.43
#